data_AF-A0A978V1X6-F1
#
_entry.id   AF-A0A978V1X6-F1
#
_cell.length_a   1.000
_cell.length_b   1.000
_cell.length_c   1.000
_cell.angle_alpha   90.00
_cell.angle_beta   90.00
_cell.angle_gamma   90.00
#
_symmetry.space_group_name_H-M   'P 1'
#
loop_
_entity.id
_entity.type
_entity.pdbx_description
1 polymer ?
#
loop_
_entity_poly.entity_id
_entity_poly.type
_entity_poly.pdbx_seq_one_letter_code
_entity_poly.pdbx_strand_id
1 'polypeptide(L)'
;MTDSLEEYAETLSKGSKYGGVSAIVGEVPYMKIFIANCPGDYTIKMMPMSDTNSSGSVFHKGSTLVQDMSKAIYKLRETGKLAKLERNWFGDS
;
A
#
# COMPACT_ATOMS: atom_id res chain seq x y z
N MET A 1 -13.57 -11.89 -4.17
CA MET A 1 -12.28 -12.58 -4.29
C MET A 1 -11.43 -11.95 -3.21
N THR A 2 -11.31 -12.62 -2.07
CA THR A 2 -10.54 -12.14 -0.92
C THR A 2 -9.16 -12.74 -1.09
N ASP A 3 -8.31 -12.11 -1.91
CA ASP A 3 -6.90 -12.48 -2.00
C ASP A 3 -6.28 -12.31 -0.62
N SER A 4 -6.17 -13.41 0.13
CA SER A 4 -5.57 -13.39 1.44
C SER A 4 -4.05 -13.40 1.30
N LEU A 5 -3.35 -12.87 2.31
CA LEU A 5 -1.89 -12.94 2.41
C LEU A 5 -1.36 -14.36 2.23
N GLU A 6 -2.12 -15.36 2.69
CA GLU A 6 -1.80 -16.77 2.58
C GLU A 6 -1.87 -17.28 1.12
N GLU A 7 -2.87 -16.87 0.35
CA GLU A 7 -3.00 -17.22 -1.07
C GLU A 7 -1.86 -16.64 -1.90
N TYR A 8 -1.44 -15.41 -1.59
CA TYR A 8 -0.26 -14.80 -2.20
C TYR A 8 1.02 -15.57 -1.88
N ALA A 9 1.22 -15.95 -0.61
CA ALA A 9 2.39 -16.74 -0.22
C ALA A 9 2.38 -18.13 -0.90
N GLU A 10 1.23 -18.80 -0.96
CA GLU A 10 1.11 -20.12 -1.56
C GLU A 10 1.40 -20.09 -3.07
N THR A 11 0.80 -19.14 -3.79
CA THR A 11 0.97 -19.00 -5.25
C THR A 11 2.37 -18.57 -5.62
N LEU A 12 3.01 -17.69 -4.84
CA LEU A 12 4.42 -17.33 -5.04
C LEU A 12 5.35 -18.51 -4.74
N SER A 13 5.10 -19.26 -3.67
CA SER A 13 5.92 -20.43 -3.29
C SER A 13 5.86 -21.54 -4.33
N LYS A 14 4.68 -21.79 -4.92
CA LYS A 14 4.52 -22.74 -6.03
C LYS A 14 5.30 -22.31 -7.27
N GLY A 15 5.42 -21.02 -7.54
CA GLY A 15 6.08 -20.50 -8.73
C GLY A 15 5.36 -20.87 -10.04
N SER A 16 5.70 -20.17 -11.12
CA SER A 16 5.03 -20.34 -12.42
C SER A 16 5.13 -21.74 -13.02
N LYS A 17 6.15 -22.52 -12.63
CA LYS A 17 6.36 -23.90 -13.13
C LYS A 17 5.41 -24.93 -12.53
N TYR A 18 4.83 -24.64 -11.36
CA TYR A 18 3.97 -25.58 -10.62
C TYR A 18 2.55 -25.01 -10.40
N GLY A 19 2.07 -24.20 -11.34
CA GLY A 19 0.71 -23.64 -11.31
C GLY A 19 0.54 -22.45 -10.34
N GLY A 20 1.64 -21.86 -9.86
CA GLY A 20 1.66 -20.61 -9.12
C GLY A 20 2.03 -19.40 -9.99
N VAL A 21 2.61 -18.37 -9.36
CA VAL A 21 3.01 -17.12 -10.03
C VAL A 21 4.49 -16.81 -9.78
N SER A 22 5.15 -16.13 -10.73
CA SER A 22 6.54 -15.67 -10.55
C SER A 22 6.66 -14.34 -9.80
N ALA A 23 5.60 -13.53 -9.81
CA ALA A 23 5.55 -12.22 -9.17
C ALA A 23 4.09 -11.77 -9.02
N ILE A 24 3.84 -10.94 -8.01
CA ILE A 24 2.57 -10.25 -7.79
C ILE A 24 2.80 -8.75 -7.95
N VAL A 25 1.88 -8.09 -8.66
CA VAL A 25 1.88 -6.63 -8.83
C VAL A 25 0.71 -6.06 -8.05
N GLY A 26 1.00 -5.14 -7.15
CA GLY A 26 -0.01 -4.40 -6.40
C GLY A 26 0.59 -3.18 -5.73
N GLU A 27 -0.22 -2.44 -4.97
CA GLU A 27 0.25 -1.18 -4.40
C GLU A 27 1.24 -1.43 -3.25
N VAL A 28 2.25 -0.57 -3.18
CA VAL A 28 3.31 -0.59 -2.15
C VAL A 28 2.80 -0.78 -0.73
N PRO A 29 1.78 -0.06 -0.21
CA PRO A 29 1.34 -0.25 1.17
C PRO A 29 0.83 -1.67 1.44
N TYR A 30 0.09 -2.28 0.52
CA TYR A 30 -0.36 -3.67 0.68
C TYR A 30 0.80 -4.66 0.61
N MET A 31 1.76 -4.42 -0.30
CA MET A 31 2.94 -5.29 -0.42
C MET A 31 3.84 -5.21 0.82
N LYS A 32 3.95 -4.04 1.46
CA LYS A 32 4.65 -3.88 2.74
C LYS A 32 4.00 -4.71 3.85
N ILE A 33 2.68 -4.68 3.96
CA ILE A 33 1.93 -5.55 4.90
C ILE A 33 2.22 -7.03 4.59
N PHE A 34 2.29 -7.40 3.32
CA PHE A 34 2.59 -8.76 2.89
C PHE A 34 3.94 -9.27 3.37
N ILE A 35 5.00 -8.51 3.14
CA ILE A 35 6.34 -8.89 3.65
C ILE A 35 6.37 -8.94 5.18
N ALA A 36 5.68 -8.03 5.86
CA ALA A 36 5.65 -8.02 7.32
C ALA A 36 4.94 -9.25 7.93
N ASN A 37 3.90 -9.79 7.27
CA ASN A 37 3.11 -10.92 7.78
C ASN A 37 3.55 -12.28 7.23
N CYS A 38 4.29 -12.32 6.12
CA CYS A 38 4.80 -13.54 5.51
C CYS A 38 6.33 -13.52 5.53
N PRO A 39 6.98 -13.79 6.69
CA PRO A 39 8.43 -13.85 6.78
C PRO A 39 8.93 -15.04 5.94
N GLY A 40 9.42 -14.74 4.75
CA GLY A 40 9.99 -15.66 3.77
C GLY A 40 10.88 -14.89 2.79
N ASP A 41 11.41 -15.58 1.78
CA ASP A 41 12.33 -14.99 0.78
C ASP A 41 11.61 -14.15 -0.29
N TYR A 42 10.73 -13.25 0.15
CA TYR A 42 10.01 -12.33 -0.73
C TYR A 42 10.68 -10.96 -0.73
N THR A 43 10.71 -10.29 -1.88
CA THR A 43 11.27 -8.95 -2.01
C THR A 43 10.38 -8.09 -2.88
N ILE A 44 10.11 -6.86 -2.43
CA ILE A 44 9.38 -5.87 -3.23
C ILE A 44 10.39 -5.17 -4.14
N LYS A 45 10.20 -5.30 -5.46
CA LYS A 45 10.88 -4.43 -6.43
C LYS A 45 9.92 -3.32 -6.85
N MET A 46 10.27 -2.08 -6.50
CA MET A 46 9.59 -0.92 -7.06
C MET A 46 10.11 -0.67 -8.47
N MET A 47 9.21 -0.71 -9.44
CA MET A 47 9.49 -0.12 -10.74
C MET A 47 9.56 1.40 -10.57
N PRO A 48 10.46 2.12 -11.26
CA PRO A 48 10.44 3.58 -11.29
C PRO A 48 9.19 4.06 -12.02
N MET A 49 8.05 4.01 -11.34
CA MET A 49 6.84 4.72 -11.72
C MET A 49 6.94 6.11 -11.11
N SER A 50 6.75 7.13 -11.96
CA SER A 50 6.38 8.47 -11.52
C SER A 50 5.23 8.38 -10.52
N ASP A 51 5.28 9.15 -9.44
CA ASP A 51 4.34 9.16 -8.30
C ASP A 51 2.85 9.35 -8.68
N THR A 52 2.25 8.39 -9.39
CA THR A 52 0.90 8.54 -9.98
C THR A 52 -0.19 7.84 -9.16
N ASN A 53 0.18 6.94 -8.25
CA ASN A 53 -0.78 6.29 -7.35
C ASN A 53 -0.85 7.04 -6.01
N SER A 54 -1.25 8.30 -6.08
CA SER A 54 -1.59 9.06 -4.88
C SER A 54 -2.95 8.59 -4.37
N SER A 55 -3.01 8.06 -3.15
CA SER A 55 -4.28 7.85 -2.46
C SER A 55 -5.00 9.20 -2.31
N GLY A 56 -6.21 9.32 -2.83
CA GLY A 56 -6.99 10.55 -2.87
C GLY A 56 -8.37 10.40 -2.23
N SER A 57 -8.89 11.47 -1.65
CA SER A 57 -10.26 11.52 -1.12
C SER A 57 -11.21 12.10 -2.18
N VAL A 58 -12.37 11.47 -2.38
CA VAL A 58 -13.35 11.87 -3.39
C VAL A 58 -14.50 12.65 -2.75
N PHE A 59 -14.84 13.81 -3.32
CA PHE A 59 -15.96 14.65 -2.89
C PHE A 59 -16.86 15.02 -4.07
N HIS A 60 -18.11 15.34 -3.77
CA HIS A 60 -19.01 15.94 -4.75
C HIS A 60 -18.46 17.27 -5.27
N LYS A 61 -18.62 17.52 -6.58
CA LYS A 61 -18.18 18.75 -7.24
C LYS A 61 -18.84 19.97 -6.59
N GLY A 62 -18.02 20.96 -6.19
CA GLY A 62 -18.48 22.19 -5.52
C GLY A 62 -18.53 22.11 -3.99
N SER A 63 -18.14 20.97 -3.39
CA SER A 63 -18.06 20.87 -1.94
C SER A 63 -16.93 21.74 -1.38
N THR A 64 -17.25 22.58 -0.41
CA THR A 64 -16.26 23.35 0.37
C THR A 64 -15.35 22.45 1.21
N LEU A 65 -15.78 21.21 1.48
CA LEU A 65 -15.05 20.22 2.27
C LEU A 65 -13.71 19.82 1.64
N VAL A 66 -13.58 19.94 0.31
CA VAL A 66 -12.32 19.68 -0.40
C VAL A 66 -11.20 20.56 0.14
N GLN A 67 -11.49 21.86 0.36
CA GLN A 67 -10.48 22.82 0.83
C GLN A 67 -10.13 22.57 2.30
N ASP A 68 -11.13 22.30 3.14
CA ASP A 68 -10.90 22.04 4.57
C ASP A 68 -10.14 20.74 4.78
N MET A 69 -10.47 19.69 4.03
CA MET A 69 -9.75 18.43 4.08
C MET A 69 -8.33 18.54 3.55
N SER A 70 -8.11 19.24 2.43
CA SER A 70 -6.76 19.46 1.91
C SER A 70 -5.89 20.21 2.91
N LYS A 71 -6.43 21.24 3.57
CA LYS A 71 -5.75 21.97 4.65
C LYS A 71 -5.45 21.08 5.87
N ALA A 72 -6.39 20.22 6.25
CA ALA A 72 -6.20 19.30 7.37
C ALA A 72 -5.09 18.28 7.07
N ILE A 73 -5.10 17.66 5.88
CA ILE A 73 -4.06 16.73 5.43
C ILE A 73 -2.70 17.42 5.39
N TYR A 74 -2.64 18.66 4.86
CA TYR A 74 -1.42 19.46 4.84
C TYR A 74 -0.87 19.69 6.26
N LYS A 75 -1.72 20.09 7.22
CA LYS A 75 -1.31 20.23 8.63
C LYS A 75 -0.84 18.92 9.26
N LEU A 76 -1.46 17.79 8.93
CA LEU A 76 -1.03 16.47 9.41
C LEU A 76 0.35 16.09 8.85
N ARG A 77 0.65 16.47 7.61
CA ARG A 77 1.98 16.31 7.00
C ARG A 77 3.03 17.17 7.70
N GLU A 78 2.78 18.48 7.83
CA GLU A 78 3.73 19.41 8.47
C GLU A 78 4.02 19.04 9.93
N THR A 79 3.01 18.59 10.67
CA THR A 79 3.18 18.21 12.08
C THR A 79 3.79 16.82 12.27
N GLY A 80 4.10 16.09 11.19
CA GLY A 80 4.60 14.71 11.25
C GLY A 80 3.59 13.68 11.78
N LYS A 81 2.37 14.11 12.11
CA LYS A 81 1.29 13.23 12.60
C LYS A 81 0.85 12.24 11.55
N LEU A 82 0.90 12.61 10.27
CA LEU A 82 0.61 11.69 9.18
C LEU A 82 1.61 10.53 9.16
N ALA A 83 2.92 10.82 9.24
CA ALA A 83 3.95 9.78 9.29
C ALA A 83 3.81 8.89 10.53
N LYS A 84 3.41 9.46 11.68
CA LYS A 84 3.12 8.68 12.89
C LYS A 84 1.91 7.76 12.71
N LEU A 85 0.87 8.23 12.03
CA LEU A 85 -0.30 7.43 11.68
C LEU A 85 0.11 6.29 10.75
N GLU A 86 0.87 6.58 9.70
CA GLU A 86 1.38 5.56 8.78
C GLU A 86 2.16 4.46 9.49
N ARG A 87 3.09 4.83 10.38
CA ARG A 87 3.85 3.86 11.20
C ARG A 87 2.98 3.04 12.13
N ASN A 88 1.99 3.66 12.78
CA ASN A 88 1.11 2.96 13.71
C ASN A 88 0.25 1.88 13.01
N TRP A 89 -0.14 2.13 11.76
CA TRP A 89 -1.05 1.24 11.02
C TRP A 89 -0.33 0.26 10.09
N PHE A 90 0.82 0.65 9.53
CA PHE A 90 1.57 -0.16 8.55
C PHE A 90 2.93 -0.64 9.07
N GLY A 91 3.33 -0.25 10.28
CA GLY A 91 4.64 -0.55 10.85
C GLY A 91 5.75 0.39 10.36
N ASP A 92 6.90 0.34 11.02
CA ASP A 92 8.14 0.89 10.47
C ASP A 92 8.61 -0.04 9.35
N SER A 93 8.71 0.52 8.13
CA SER A 93 9.21 -0.20 6.95
C SER A 93 10.72 -0.37 7.00
#